data_AF-A0A943BEG0-F1
#
_entry.id   AF-A0A943BEG0-F1
#
_cell.length_a   1.000
_cell.length_b   1.000
_cell.length_c   1.000
_cell.angle_alpha   90.00
_cell.angle_beta   90.00
_cell.angle_gamma   90.00
#
_symmetry.space_group_name_H-M   'P 1'
#
loop_
_entity.id
_entity.type
_entity.pdbx_description
1 polymer ?
#
loop_
_entity_poly.entity_id
_entity_poly.type
_entity_poly.pdbx_seq_one_letter_code
_entity_poly.pdbx_strand_id
1 'polypeptide(L)'
;MLRVTPFDKSANRGEMFRMQQKAASLGIPMCKPVEFGTCEEGIYILQTWIDGEDAEDRIPELSDTEQYAYGLEAGRILQKIHSIPAPETQEDWEIRFNRKMDCK
;
A
#
# COMPACT_ATOMS: atom_id res chain seq x y z
N MET A 1 -1.50 -14.41 5.16
CA MET A 1 -0.95 -14.41 3.79
C MET A 1 0.56 -14.22 3.84
N LEU A 2 1.32 -15.07 3.17
CA LEU A 2 2.79 -14.97 3.07
C LEU A 2 3.16 -14.42 1.69
N ARG A 3 4.09 -13.46 1.64
CA ARG A 3 4.68 -12.95 0.38
C ARG A 3 6.19 -13.09 0.45
N VAL A 4 6.80 -13.70 -0.56
CA VAL A 4 8.27 -13.86 -0.68
C VAL A 4 8.77 -13.04 -1.86
N THR A 5 9.85 -12.30 -1.66
CA THR A 5 10.53 -11.48 -2.67
C THR A 5 11.97 -11.96 -2.80
N PRO A 6 12.41 -12.38 -4.00
CA PRO A 6 13.81 -12.75 -4.26
C PRO A 6 14.80 -11.67 -3.86
N PHE A 7 16.02 -12.06 -3.45
CA PHE A 7 17.02 -11.14 -2.91
C PHE A 7 17.40 -10.00 -3.86
N ASP A 8 17.53 -10.29 -5.16
CA ASP A 8 17.84 -9.30 -6.21
C ASP A 8 16.77 -8.21 -6.35
N LYS A 9 15.53 -8.51 -5.96
CA LYS A 9 14.37 -7.58 -5.98
C LYS A 9 13.96 -7.08 -4.60
N SER A 10 14.71 -7.46 -3.57
CA SER A 10 14.33 -7.23 -2.17
C SER A 10 14.58 -5.80 -1.67
N ALA A 11 15.20 -4.96 -2.51
CA ALA A 11 15.41 -3.55 -2.22
C ALA A 11 14.10 -2.91 -1.73
N ASN A 12 14.19 -2.16 -0.63
CA ASN A 12 13.11 -1.40 0.01
C ASN A 12 11.98 -2.24 0.65
N ARG A 13 12.05 -3.58 0.72
CA ARG A 13 10.97 -4.37 1.38
C ARG A 13 10.84 -4.11 2.87
N GLY A 14 11.96 -3.89 3.57
CA GLY A 14 11.93 -3.54 4.99
C GLY A 14 11.26 -2.19 5.24
N GLU A 15 11.46 -1.21 4.36
CA GLU A 15 10.78 0.08 4.44
C GLU A 15 9.28 -0.07 4.14
N MET A 16 8.92 -0.86 3.13
CA MET A 16 7.52 -1.18 2.83
C MET A 16 6.81 -1.81 4.03
N PHE A 17 7.43 -2.74 4.74
CA PHE A 17 6.88 -3.33 5.97
C PHE A 17 6.62 -2.26 7.05
N ARG A 18 7.59 -1.36 7.29
CA ARG A 18 7.43 -0.26 8.25
C ARG A 18 6.30 0.71 7.86
N MET A 19 6.17 1.01 6.57
CA MET A 19 5.09 1.87 6.08
C MET A 19 3.71 1.21 6.25
N GLN A 20 3.61 -0.10 6.00
CA GLN A 20 2.39 -0.86 6.30
C GLN A 20 2.06 -0.84 7.79
N GLN A 21 3.06 -0.91 8.69
CA GLN A 21 2.83 -0.83 10.13
C GLN A 21 2.25 0.53 10.53
N LYS A 22 2.78 1.63 9.97
CA LYS A 22 2.23 2.97 10.18
C LYS A 22 0.79 3.06 9.69
N ALA A 23 0.50 2.62 8.45
CA ALA A 23 -0.86 2.63 7.91
C ALA A 23 -1.83 1.78 8.77
N ALA A 24 -1.41 0.60 9.22
CA ALA A 24 -2.22 -0.24 10.09
C ALA A 24 -2.51 0.42 11.45
N SER A 25 -1.57 1.19 12.00
CA SER A 25 -1.77 1.93 13.26
C SER A 25 -2.80 3.05 13.16
N LEU A 26 -3.10 3.54 11.93
CA LEU A 26 -4.16 4.52 11.66
C LEU A 26 -5.56 3.88 11.56
N GLY A 27 -5.68 2.57 11.78
CA GLY A 27 -6.95 1.84 11.70
C GLY A 27 -7.51 1.74 10.27
N ILE A 28 -6.66 1.84 9.25
CA ILE A 28 -7.05 1.63 7.86
C ILE A 28 -7.44 0.15 7.67
N PRO A 29 -8.57 -0.14 7.00
CA PRO A 29 -8.96 -1.51 6.68
C PRO A 29 -8.01 -2.08 5.62
N MET A 30 -7.01 -2.84 6.07
CA MET A 30 -6.02 -3.51 5.21
C MET A 30 -5.50 -4.78 5.86
N CYS A 31 -4.84 -5.64 5.08
CA CYS A 31 -3.99 -6.71 5.62
C CYS A 31 -2.93 -6.10 6.55
N LYS A 32 -2.89 -6.53 7.80
CA LYS A 32 -1.95 -5.99 8.79
C LYS A 32 -0.62 -6.72 8.68
N PRO A 33 0.52 -6.02 8.65
CA PRO A 33 1.83 -6.66 8.69
C PRO A 33 2.03 -7.34 10.05
N VAL A 34 2.45 -8.61 10.02
CA VAL A 34 2.68 -9.44 11.22
C VAL A 34 4.18 -9.65 11.43
N GLU A 35 4.89 -10.08 10.39
CA GLU A 35 6.31 -10.44 10.49
C GLU A 35 7.06 -10.10 9.20
N PHE A 36 8.34 -9.77 9.34
CA PHE A 36 9.28 -9.52 8.26
C PHE A 36 10.58 -10.27 8.55
N GLY A 37 11.09 -11.02 7.59
CA GLY A 37 12.31 -11.79 7.78
C GLY A 37 12.92 -12.30 6.49
N THR A 38 13.91 -13.17 6.64
CA THR A 38 14.64 -13.84 5.56
C THR A 38 14.34 -15.33 5.55
N CYS A 39 14.21 -15.91 4.35
CA CYS A 39 14.13 -17.33 4.09
C CYS A 39 15.10 -17.70 2.95
N GLU A 40 15.21 -18.97 2.60
CA GLU A 40 16.13 -19.44 1.54
C GLU A 40 15.84 -18.79 0.17
N GLU A 41 14.56 -18.52 -0.10
CA GLU A 41 14.10 -17.95 -1.38
C GLU A 41 14.20 -16.42 -1.44
N GLY A 42 14.44 -15.75 -0.31
CA GLY A 42 14.51 -14.29 -0.25
C GLY A 42 13.98 -13.66 1.03
N ILE A 43 13.46 -12.45 0.90
CA ILE A 43 12.81 -11.71 1.99
C ILE A 43 11.32 -12.04 2.01
N TYR A 44 10.77 -12.32 3.19
CA TYR A 44 9.33 -12.57 3.34
C TYR A 44 8.64 -11.50 4.19
N ILE A 45 7.35 -11.31 3.90
CA ILE A 45 6.41 -10.55 4.73
C ILE A 45 5.21 -11.45 5.01
N LEU A 46 4.89 -11.63 6.29
CA LEU A 46 3.66 -12.25 6.76
C LEU A 46 2.64 -11.17 7.08
N GLN A 47 1.41 -11.34 6.60
CA GLN A 47 0.31 -10.39 6.79
C GLN A 47 -0.96 -11.13 7.25
N THR A 48 -1.83 -10.45 7.98
CA THR A 48 -3.18 -10.97 8.26
C THR A 48 -3.98 -11.09 6.96
N TRP A 49 -4.98 -11.96 6.97
CA TRP A 49 -6.02 -11.95 5.96
C TRP A 49 -6.97 -10.75 6.19
N ILE A 50 -7.57 -10.24 5.12
CA ILE A 50 -8.70 -9.32 5.18
C ILE A 50 -9.79 -9.91 4.29
N ASP A 51 -10.98 -10.02 4.84
CA ASP A 51 -12.13 -10.52 4.09
C ASP A 51 -12.67 -9.40 3.18
N GLY A 52 -13.03 -9.79 1.96
CA GLY A 52 -13.55 -8.88 0.96
C GLY A 52 -13.65 -9.55 -0.41
N GLU A 53 -14.28 -8.83 -1.31
CA GLU A 53 -14.40 -9.16 -2.73
C GLU A 53 -13.57 -8.16 -3.54
N ASP A 54 -13.18 -8.53 -4.75
CA ASP A 54 -12.49 -7.59 -5.64
C ASP A 54 -13.44 -6.45 -6.01
N ALA A 55 -12.98 -5.21 -5.82
CA ALA A 55 -13.78 -4.03 -6.11
C ALA A 55 -14.02 -3.86 -7.62
N GLU A 56 -13.09 -4.28 -8.48
CA GLU A 56 -13.25 -4.20 -9.93
C GLU A 56 -14.42 -5.05 -10.41
N ASP A 57 -14.61 -6.22 -9.79
CA ASP A 57 -15.72 -7.12 -10.09
C ASP A 57 -17.03 -6.68 -9.42
N ARG A 58 -16.98 -6.25 -8.15
CA ARG A 58 -18.18 -6.01 -7.34
C ARG A 58 -18.82 -4.64 -7.57
N ILE A 59 -18.03 -3.58 -7.72
CA ILE A 59 -18.53 -2.19 -7.80
C ILE A 59 -19.50 -1.96 -8.97
N PRO A 60 -19.26 -2.50 -10.20
CA PRO A 60 -20.18 -2.30 -11.32
C PRO A 60 -21.59 -2.85 -11.12
N GLU A 61 -21.75 -3.83 -10.24
CA GLU A 61 -23.04 -4.46 -9.94
C GLU A 61 -23.87 -3.69 -8.89
N LEU A 62 -23.28 -2.69 -8.26
CA LEU A 62 -23.92 -1.88 -7.23
C LEU A 62 -24.70 -0.71 -7.84
N SER A 63 -25.65 -0.18 -7.08
CA SER A 63 -26.36 1.04 -7.47
C SER A 63 -25.42 2.26 -7.47
N ASP A 64 -25.75 3.29 -8.28
CA ASP A 64 -24.98 4.55 -8.33
C ASP A 64 -24.75 5.17 -6.93
N THR A 65 -25.73 5.03 -6.03
CA THR A 65 -25.62 5.54 -4.65
C THR A 65 -24.58 4.79 -3.84
N GLU A 66 -24.54 3.46 -3.96
CA GLU A 66 -23.53 2.63 -3.29
C GLU A 66 -22.14 2.87 -3.88
N GLN A 67 -22.02 2.94 -5.21
CA GLN A 67 -20.75 3.27 -5.87
C GLN A 67 -20.21 4.61 -5.40
N TYR A 68 -21.07 5.63 -5.31
CA TYR A 68 -20.71 6.94 -4.77
C TYR A 68 -20.25 6.85 -3.30
N ALA A 69 -20.97 6.11 -2.47
CA ALA A 69 -20.60 5.92 -1.06
C ALA A 69 -19.23 5.25 -0.91
N TYR A 70 -18.92 4.21 -1.70
CA TYR A 70 -17.61 3.59 -1.73
C TYR A 70 -16.51 4.52 -2.22
N GLY A 71 -16.79 5.34 -3.25
CA GLY A 71 -15.85 6.37 -3.71
C GLY A 71 -15.52 7.39 -2.61
N LEU A 72 -16.53 7.81 -1.85
CA LEU A 72 -16.34 8.72 -0.71
C LEU A 72 -15.51 8.07 0.39
N GLU A 73 -15.75 6.80 0.71
CA GLU A 73 -14.98 6.08 1.72
C GLU A 73 -13.53 5.83 1.27
N ALA A 74 -13.31 5.49 0.01
CA ALA A 74 -11.97 5.39 -0.57
C ALA A 74 -11.19 6.71 -0.43
N GLY A 75 -11.85 7.85 -0.69
CA GLY A 75 -11.28 9.18 -0.48
C GLY A 75 -10.89 9.45 0.98
N ARG A 76 -11.74 9.07 1.95
CA ARG A 76 -11.45 9.20 3.39
C ARG A 76 -10.27 8.32 3.82
N ILE A 77 -10.19 7.09 3.32
CA ILE A 77 -9.06 6.20 3.58
C ILE A 77 -7.78 6.79 3.00
N LEU A 78 -7.81 7.30 1.76
CA LEU A 78 -6.66 7.95 1.13
C LEU A 78 -6.19 9.18 1.93
N GLN A 79 -7.12 9.98 2.43
CA GLN A 79 -6.79 11.11 3.31
C GLN A 79 -6.09 10.66 4.59
N LYS A 80 -6.51 9.55 5.21
CA LYS A 80 -5.81 8.97 6.36
C LYS A 80 -4.40 8.51 5.98
N ILE A 81 -4.22 7.86 4.83
CA ILE A 81 -2.89 7.46 4.35
C ILE A 81 -1.98 8.69 4.19
N HIS A 82 -2.50 9.78 3.63
CA HIS A 82 -1.76 11.04 3.45
C HIS A 82 -1.42 11.77 4.76
N SER A 83 -1.98 11.35 5.90
CA SER A 83 -1.54 11.87 7.21
C SER A 83 -0.17 11.35 7.64
N ILE A 84 0.35 10.29 6.99
CA ILE A 84 1.70 9.81 7.22
C ILE A 84 2.67 10.75 6.49
N PRO A 85 3.58 11.43 7.21
CA PRO A 85 4.51 12.35 6.57
C PRO A 85 5.47 11.59 5.65
N ALA A 86 5.83 12.23 4.54
CA ALA A 86 6.90 11.75 3.69
C ALA A 86 8.23 11.68 4.48
N PRO A 87 9.14 10.73 4.17
CA PRO A 87 10.47 10.73 4.76
C PRO A 87 11.19 12.06 4.51
N GLU A 88 11.95 12.56 5.49
CA GLU A 88 12.70 13.82 5.34
C GLU A 88 13.72 13.79 4.21
N THR A 89 14.22 12.59 3.89
CA THR A 89 15.17 12.36 2.79
C THR A 89 14.49 12.23 1.43
N GLN A 90 13.16 12.33 1.36
CA GLN A 90 12.41 12.21 0.13
C GLN A 90 12.65 13.43 -0.76
N GLU A 91 13.18 13.20 -1.97
CA GLU A 91 13.33 14.25 -2.98
C GLU A 91 11.97 14.87 -3.33
N ASP A 92 11.97 16.17 -3.57
CA ASP A 92 10.80 16.93 -4.01
C ASP A 92 10.13 16.26 -5.21
N TRP A 93 8.79 16.21 -5.16
CA TRP A 93 8.00 15.54 -6.18
C TRP A 93 8.27 16.11 -7.58
N GLU A 94 8.38 17.42 -7.72
CA GLU A 94 8.56 18.09 -9.01
C GLU A 94 9.88 17.67 -9.65
N ILE A 95 10.97 17.69 -8.88
CA ILE A 95 12.30 17.29 -9.34
C ILE A 95 12.30 15.83 -9.81
N ARG A 96 11.72 14.93 -8.99
CA ARG A 96 11.65 13.50 -9.31
C ARG A 96 10.77 13.24 -10.54
N PHE A 97 9.65 13.93 -10.65
CA PHE A 97 8.69 13.75 -11.74
C PHE A 97 9.24 14.27 -13.06
N ASN A 98 9.87 15.45 -13.07
CA ASN A 98 10.47 16.04 -14.27
C ASN A 98 11.58 15.16 -14.83
N ARG A 99 12.45 14.57 -13.99
CA ARG A 99 13.47 13.60 -14.44
C ARG A 99 12.88 12.41 -15.20
N LYS A 100 11.69 11.94 -14.80
CA LYS A 100 10.97 10.85 -15.48
C LYS A 100 10.42 11.31 -16.84
N MET A 101 10.02 12.58 -16.95
CA MET A 101 9.53 13.15 -18.21
C MET A 101 10.67 13.43 -19.20
N ASP A 102 11.82 13.89 -18.72
CA ASP A 102 12.98 14.24 -19.55
C ASP A 102 13.71 13.01 -20.13
N CYS A 103 13.44 11.81 -19.60
CA CYS A 103 13.91 10.55 -20.17
C CYS A 103 13.02 9.98 -21.30
N LYS A 104 12.11 10.78 -21.87
CA LYS A 104 11.30 10.42 -23.05
C LYS A 104 11.84 11.02 -24.34
#